data_AF-A0A0L0FUJ4-F1
#
_entry.id   AF-A0A0L0FUJ4-F1
#
_cell.length_a   1.000
_cell.length_b   1.000
_cell.length_c   1.000
_cell.angle_alpha   90.00
_cell.angle_beta   90.00
_cell.angle_gamma   90.00
#
_symmetry.space_group_name_H-M   'P 1'
#
loop_
_entity.id
_entity.type
_entity.pdbx_description
1 polymer ?
#
loop_
_entity_poly.entity_id
_entity_poly.type
_entity_poly.pdbx_seq_one_letter_code
_entity_poly.pdbx_strand_id
1 'polypeptide(L)'
;MHTRYHRKKIKSNLRQLGHLRHEVQQNAQNTSQKAPGTALPPKIPLIIRDMTCADGTPLLVPNAREPTHFSNSEFEGHVLPKFKPQPEDPYYKPYFEGKKRNFEIQVQGQFKKSSEGSDLYLGMEIPDPVQFGMVVKALAKLCVTVINRTISGAHYSFGTEQEQPHIAFPAGRALDRIVITAPGDTPPPMGLQMFPETLTKAERCALVHTYVPE
;
A
#
# COMPACT_ATOMS: atom_id res chain seq x y z
N MET A 1 19.38 35.37 -4.55
CA MET A 1 18.23 35.26 -3.60
C MET A 1 17.68 33.84 -3.43
N HIS A 2 17.97 32.86 -4.32
CA HIS A 2 17.42 31.50 -4.25
C HIS A 2 17.87 30.61 -3.08
N THR A 3 19.10 30.77 -2.59
CA THR A 3 19.68 29.88 -1.55
C THR A 3 19.11 30.10 -0.15
N ARG A 4 18.54 31.28 0.16
CA ARG A 4 17.90 31.56 1.45
C ARG A 4 16.51 30.92 1.59
N TYR A 5 15.81 30.69 0.48
CA TYR A 5 14.47 30.09 0.47
C TYR A 5 14.52 28.58 0.81
N HIS A 6 15.47 27.84 0.21
CA HIS A 6 15.65 26.42 0.49
C HIS A 6 16.04 26.13 1.95
N ARG A 7 16.95 26.93 2.55
CA ARG A 7 17.35 26.74 3.97
C ARG A 7 16.20 26.98 4.95
N LYS A 8 15.28 27.90 4.65
CA LYS A 8 14.10 28.15 5.50
C LYS A 8 13.10 27.00 5.43
N LYS A 9 12.86 26.44 4.23
CA LYS A 9 11.96 25.29 4.03
C LYS A 9 12.47 24.02 4.73
N ILE A 10 13.78 23.74 4.65
CA ILE A 10 14.40 22.59 5.32
C ILE A 10 14.30 22.70 6.86
N LYS A 11 14.53 23.89 7.44
CA LYS A 11 14.41 24.09 8.89
C LYS A 11 12.96 23.99 9.39
N SER A 12 11.98 24.38 8.57
CA SER A 12 10.56 24.23 8.87
C SER A 12 10.14 22.76 8.85
N ASN A 13 10.61 21.98 7.87
CA ASN A 13 10.36 20.54 7.78
C ASN A 13 10.99 19.78 8.97
N LEU A 14 12.19 20.16 9.41
CA LEU A 14 12.85 19.55 10.58
C LEU A 14 12.10 19.80 11.90
N ARG A 15 11.46 20.96 12.07
CA ARG A 15 10.61 21.23 13.25
C ARG A 15 9.30 20.45 13.21
N GLN A 16 8.70 20.28 12.02
CA GLN A 16 7.53 19.43 11.84
C GLN A 16 7.84 17.95 12.11
N LEU A 17 9.02 17.46 11.69
CA LEU A 17 9.49 16.12 12.03
C LEU A 17 9.67 15.90 13.55
N GLY A 18 10.10 16.93 14.29
CA GLY A 18 10.20 16.90 15.75
C GLY A 18 8.83 16.77 16.44
N HIS A 19 7.82 17.51 15.97
CA HIS A 19 6.45 17.38 16.48
C HIS A 19 5.81 16.04 16.11
N LEU A 20 6.05 15.55 14.88
CA LEU A 20 5.59 14.22 14.44
C LEU A 20 6.19 13.10 15.30
N ARG A 21 7.46 13.21 15.71
CA ARG A 21 8.11 12.22 16.60
C ARG A 21 7.41 12.13 17.96
N HIS A 22 7.02 13.26 18.54
CA HIS A 22 6.28 13.28 19.81
C HIS A 22 4.86 12.71 19.66
N GLU A 23 4.17 13.02 18.57
CA GLU A 23 2.81 12.54 18.31
C GLU A 23 2.77 11.04 17.98
N VAL A 24 3.76 10.53 17.25
CA VAL A 24 3.95 9.08 17.00
C VAL A 24 4.28 8.35 18.30
N GLN A 25 5.12 8.91 19.18
CA GLN A 25 5.42 8.31 20.49
C GLN A 25 4.18 8.28 21.41
N GLN A 26 3.39 9.35 21.45
CA GLN A 26 2.16 9.39 22.25
C GLN A 26 1.09 8.44 21.70
N ASN A 27 0.93 8.34 20.38
CA ASN A 27 0.00 7.39 19.78
C ASN A 27 0.45 5.93 19.98
N ALA A 28 1.76 5.64 19.85
CA ALA A 28 2.31 4.32 20.13
C ALA A 28 2.11 3.90 21.60
N GLN A 29 2.28 4.84 22.54
CA GLN A 29 2.03 4.63 23.97
C GLN A 29 0.54 4.41 24.29
N ASN A 30 -0.37 5.15 23.63
CA ASN A 30 -1.82 4.96 23.78
C ASN A 30 -2.31 3.64 23.17
N THR A 31 -1.72 3.17 22.08
CA THR A 31 -2.04 1.83 21.51
C THR A 31 -1.46 0.66 22.30
N SER A 32 -0.51 0.91 23.20
CA SER A 32 0.09 -0.14 24.05
C SER A 32 -0.78 -0.46 25.29
N GLN A 33 -1.78 0.38 25.61
CA GLN A 33 -2.68 0.11 26.73
C GLN A 33 -3.90 -0.71 26.30
N LYS A 34 -3.82 -2.01 26.64
CA LYS A 34 -4.91 -2.99 26.82
C LYS A 34 -5.41 -3.68 25.53
N ALA A 35 -4.62 -4.62 25.02
CA ALA A 35 -5.07 -5.62 24.05
C ALA A 35 -6.20 -6.48 24.67
N PRO A 36 -7.42 -6.48 24.12
CA PRO A 36 -8.44 -7.43 24.50
C PRO A 36 -8.20 -8.75 23.76
N GLY A 37 -7.84 -9.78 24.52
CA GLY A 37 -8.16 -11.18 24.23
C GLY A 37 -7.31 -11.90 23.18
N THR A 38 -6.73 -13.02 23.62
CA THR A 38 -6.14 -14.14 22.85
C THR A 38 -7.12 -14.86 21.91
N ALA A 39 -8.22 -14.23 21.52
CA ALA A 39 -9.23 -14.82 20.66
C ALA A 39 -8.73 -14.89 19.22
N LEU A 40 -8.79 -16.09 18.65
CA LEU A 40 -8.49 -16.35 17.24
C LEU A 40 -9.35 -15.42 16.36
N PRO A 41 -8.76 -14.84 15.29
CA PRO A 41 -9.51 -13.98 14.39
C PRO A 41 -10.69 -14.76 13.78
N PRO A 42 -11.85 -14.12 13.55
CA PRO A 42 -12.95 -14.77 12.87
C PRO A 42 -12.51 -15.23 11.48
N LYS A 43 -12.94 -16.42 11.09
CA LYS A 43 -12.59 -17.02 9.80
C LYS A 43 -13.26 -16.24 8.67
N ILE A 44 -12.52 -15.38 8.01
CA ILE A 44 -12.96 -14.71 6.78
C ILE A 44 -12.81 -15.72 5.64
N PRO A 45 -13.83 -15.91 4.77
CA PRO A 45 -13.74 -16.81 3.61
C PRO A 45 -12.90 -16.17 2.48
N LEU A 46 -11.71 -15.68 2.82
CA LEU A 46 -10.75 -15.08 1.90
C LEU A 46 -9.46 -15.88 2.02
N ILE A 47 -9.04 -16.47 0.90
CA ILE A 47 -7.78 -17.21 0.78
C ILE A 47 -6.83 -16.34 -0.02
N ILE A 48 -5.73 -15.94 0.60
CA ILE A 48 -4.66 -15.21 -0.07
C ILE A 48 -3.46 -16.16 -0.15
N ARG A 49 -3.05 -16.49 -1.38
CA ARG A 49 -1.90 -17.36 -1.64
C ARG A 49 -0.73 -16.52 -2.09
N ASP A 50 0.46 -16.93 -1.69
CA ASP A 50 1.67 -16.43 -2.32
C ASP A 50 1.98 -17.32 -3.52
N MET A 51 1.85 -16.74 -4.73
CA MET A 51 2.15 -17.44 -5.97
C MET A 51 3.66 -17.58 -6.22
N THR A 52 4.51 -16.93 -5.41
CA THR A 52 5.97 -17.09 -5.44
C THR A 52 6.44 -18.30 -4.63
N CYS A 53 5.60 -18.86 -3.74
CA CYS A 53 5.89 -20.06 -2.97
C CYS A 53 5.36 -21.31 -3.69
N ALA A 54 6.25 -22.28 -3.94
CA ALA A 54 5.92 -23.50 -4.71
C ALA A 54 4.95 -24.47 -3.99
N ASP A 55 4.69 -24.27 -2.69
CA ASP A 55 3.92 -25.19 -1.84
C ASP A 55 2.41 -24.87 -1.79
N GLY A 56 1.96 -23.72 -2.33
CA GLY A 56 0.54 -23.39 -2.47
C GLY A 56 -0.21 -23.16 -1.15
N THR A 57 0.51 -23.11 -0.01
CA THR A 57 -0.01 -22.80 1.32
C THR A 57 -0.52 -21.35 1.33
N PRO A 58 -1.67 -21.04 1.96
CA PRO A 58 -2.07 -19.64 2.13
C PRO A 58 -1.04 -18.94 3.01
N LEU A 59 -0.18 -18.14 2.39
CA LEU A 59 0.86 -17.40 3.10
C LEU A 59 0.25 -16.31 3.99
N LEU A 60 -0.86 -15.70 3.54
CA LEU A 60 -1.41 -14.51 4.17
C LEU A 60 -2.75 -14.80 4.83
N VAL A 61 -2.79 -14.58 6.15
CA VAL A 61 -4.02 -14.67 6.95
C VAL A 61 -4.63 -13.26 7.05
N PRO A 62 -5.81 -13.02 6.45
CA PRO A 62 -6.54 -11.77 6.66
C PRO A 62 -6.77 -11.54 8.15
N ASN A 63 -6.62 -10.29 8.61
CA ASN A 63 -6.78 -9.94 10.02
C ASN A 63 -5.86 -10.73 10.98
N ALA A 64 -4.65 -11.08 10.53
CA ALA A 64 -3.61 -11.57 11.43
C ALA A 64 -3.39 -10.58 12.59
N ARG A 65 -2.98 -11.09 13.77
CA ARG A 65 -2.64 -10.23 14.92
C ARG A 65 -1.26 -9.59 14.80
N GLU A 66 -0.41 -10.20 13.97
CA GLU A 66 0.93 -9.73 13.65
C GLU A 66 1.09 -9.66 12.13
N PRO A 67 1.90 -8.73 11.61
CA PRO A 67 2.20 -8.67 10.18
C PRO A 67 2.87 -9.95 9.70
N THR A 68 2.48 -10.41 8.51
CA THR A 68 3.10 -11.59 7.90
C THR A 68 4.33 -11.19 7.12
N HIS A 69 5.46 -11.82 7.43
CA HIS A 69 6.71 -11.65 6.69
C HIS A 69 6.61 -12.23 5.28
N PHE A 70 7.22 -11.56 4.29
CA PHE A 70 7.44 -12.09 2.95
C PHE A 70 8.76 -11.56 2.37
N SER A 71 9.38 -12.36 1.49
CA SER A 71 10.68 -12.04 0.90
C SER A 71 10.83 -12.71 -0.46
N ASN A 72 11.22 -11.96 -1.49
CA ASN A 72 11.49 -12.45 -2.84
C ASN A 72 12.80 -11.85 -3.39
N SER A 73 13.09 -11.97 -4.69
CA SER A 73 14.34 -11.45 -5.28
C SER A 73 14.44 -9.92 -5.28
N GLU A 74 13.32 -9.21 -5.20
CA GLU A 74 13.23 -7.76 -5.37
C GLU A 74 12.88 -7.01 -4.08
N PHE A 75 12.21 -7.65 -3.13
CA PHE A 75 11.65 -7.01 -1.94
C PHE A 75 11.70 -7.94 -0.73
N GLU A 76 11.87 -7.35 0.45
CA GLU A 76 11.73 -8.03 1.74
C GLU A 76 10.98 -7.15 2.73
N GLY A 77 10.03 -7.75 3.45
CA GLY A 77 9.23 -6.99 4.39
C GLY A 77 8.08 -7.78 4.99
N HIS A 78 7.03 -7.04 5.33
CA HIS A 78 5.84 -7.54 5.99
C HIS A 78 4.59 -6.93 5.35
N VAL A 79 3.50 -7.71 5.38
CA VAL A 79 2.18 -7.28 4.94
C VAL A 79 1.15 -7.57 6.03
N LEU A 80 0.20 -6.66 6.21
CA LEU A 80 -0.92 -6.82 7.14
C LEU A 80 -2.22 -6.44 6.42
N PRO A 81 -2.93 -7.43 5.85
CA PRO A 81 -4.26 -7.23 5.29
C PRO A 81 -5.31 -7.12 6.39
N LYS A 82 -5.99 -5.98 6.47
CA LYS A 82 -7.10 -5.73 7.39
C LYS A 82 -8.39 -5.66 6.61
N PHE A 83 -9.37 -6.48 6.96
CA PHE A 83 -10.69 -6.50 6.36
C PHE A 83 -11.73 -6.34 7.45
N LYS A 84 -12.80 -5.60 7.17
CA LYS A 84 -13.94 -5.48 8.07
C LYS A 84 -14.59 -6.86 8.19
N PRO A 85 -14.46 -7.53 9.35
CA PRO A 85 -14.87 -8.92 9.47
C PRO A 85 -16.38 -9.05 9.65
N GLN A 86 -16.93 -10.15 9.15
CA GLN A 86 -18.29 -10.61 9.42
C GLN A 86 -18.21 -12.10 9.77
N PRO A 87 -18.48 -12.52 11.02
CA PRO A 87 -18.91 -11.71 12.17
C PRO A 87 -17.85 -10.70 12.64
N GLU A 88 -18.27 -9.69 13.40
CA GLU A 88 -17.38 -8.64 13.93
C GLU A 88 -16.27 -9.23 14.83
N ASP A 89 -15.04 -8.73 14.69
CA ASP A 89 -13.89 -9.07 15.51
C ASP A 89 -13.65 -7.95 16.53
N PRO A 90 -13.74 -8.20 17.85
CA PRO A 90 -13.50 -7.19 18.87
C PRO A 90 -12.13 -6.51 18.75
N TYR A 91 -11.11 -7.20 18.25
CA TYR A 91 -9.78 -6.64 18.06
C TYR A 91 -9.75 -5.59 16.92
N TYR A 92 -10.42 -5.87 15.81
CA TYR A 92 -10.48 -4.97 14.64
C TYR A 92 -11.65 -3.99 14.68
N LYS A 93 -12.64 -4.19 15.55
CA LYS A 93 -13.80 -3.31 15.68
C LYS A 93 -13.40 -1.84 15.83
N PRO A 94 -12.52 -1.43 16.77
CA PRO A 94 -12.16 -0.01 16.92
C PRO A 94 -11.47 0.57 15.68
N TYR A 95 -10.85 -0.28 14.86
CA TYR A 95 -10.22 0.16 13.62
C TYR A 95 -11.26 0.56 12.57
N PHE A 96 -12.37 -0.16 12.44
CA PHE A 96 -13.41 0.04 11.42
C PHE A 96 -14.63 0.85 11.88
N GLU A 97 -14.85 0.96 13.18
CA GLU A 97 -16.02 1.64 13.76
C GLU A 97 -16.12 3.11 13.31
N GLY A 98 -17.31 3.52 12.87
CA GLY A 98 -17.58 4.87 12.37
C GLY A 98 -16.92 5.24 11.03
N LYS A 99 -16.15 4.33 10.41
CA LYS A 99 -15.42 4.60 9.16
C LYS A 99 -16.08 3.92 7.96
N LYS A 100 -15.92 4.51 6.78
CA LYS A 100 -16.40 3.96 5.49
C LYS A 100 -15.49 2.89 4.89
N ARG A 101 -14.28 2.72 5.42
CA ARG A 101 -13.30 1.76 4.89
C ARG A 101 -13.74 0.33 5.19
N ASN A 102 -13.71 -0.55 4.19
CA ASN A 102 -13.99 -1.98 4.36
C ASN A 102 -12.72 -2.82 4.42
N PHE A 103 -11.60 -2.28 3.97
CA PHE A 103 -10.29 -2.91 4.08
C PHE A 103 -9.17 -1.87 4.11
N GLU A 104 -7.99 -2.30 4.54
CA GLU A 104 -6.70 -1.62 4.42
C GLU A 104 -5.63 -2.69 4.23
N ILE A 105 -4.71 -2.50 3.30
CA ILE A 105 -3.53 -3.35 3.18
C ILE A 105 -2.32 -2.49 3.58
N GLN A 106 -1.65 -2.90 4.64
CA GLN A 106 -0.40 -2.27 5.05
C GLN A 106 0.77 -3.09 4.53
N VAL A 107 1.74 -2.43 3.89
CA VAL A 107 2.99 -3.03 3.44
C VAL A 107 4.14 -2.22 3.99
N GLN A 108 5.14 -2.89 4.53
CA GLN A 108 6.37 -2.27 5.04
C GLN A 108 7.55 -3.15 4.65
N GLY A 109 8.62 -2.55 4.15
CA GLY A 109 9.83 -3.30 3.81
C GLY A 109 10.83 -2.47 3.03
N GLN A 110 11.77 -3.17 2.41
CA GLN A 110 12.86 -2.60 1.64
C GLN A 110 12.99 -3.31 0.28
N PHE A 111 13.20 -2.52 -0.77
CA PHE A 111 13.61 -3.05 -2.06
C PHE A 111 15.06 -3.51 -2.00
N LYS A 112 15.33 -4.74 -2.44
CA LYS A 112 16.67 -5.35 -2.47
C LYS A 112 17.54 -4.79 -3.59
N LYS A 113 16.91 -4.22 -4.62
CA LYS A 113 17.57 -3.59 -5.76
C LYS A 113 17.12 -2.14 -5.88
N SER A 114 18.08 -1.26 -6.16
CA SER A 114 17.77 0.12 -6.53
C SER A 114 17.38 0.14 -8.00
N SER A 115 16.14 0.55 -8.29
CA SER A 115 15.72 0.91 -9.65
C SER A 115 15.89 2.42 -9.81
N GLU A 116 17.11 2.87 -10.09
CA GLU A 116 17.37 4.29 -10.33
C GLU A 116 16.49 4.79 -11.48
N GLY A 117 15.75 5.88 -11.25
CA GLY A 117 14.91 6.51 -12.27
C GLY A 117 13.58 5.81 -12.59
N SER A 118 13.19 4.78 -11.84
CA SER A 118 11.88 4.12 -12.03
C SER A 118 10.85 4.61 -11.01
N ASP A 119 9.65 4.96 -11.49
CA ASP A 119 8.52 5.21 -10.61
C ASP A 119 8.03 3.91 -9.95
N LEU A 120 7.59 4.00 -8.69
CA LEU A 120 6.98 2.88 -8.01
C LEU A 120 5.53 2.72 -8.48
N TYR A 121 5.16 1.51 -8.89
CA TYR A 121 3.80 1.14 -9.24
C TYR A 121 3.20 0.18 -8.22
N LEU A 122 1.90 0.32 -7.99
CA LEU A 122 1.05 -0.69 -7.36
C LEU A 122 0.15 -1.26 -8.45
N GLY A 123 0.18 -2.57 -8.64
CA GLY A 123 -0.67 -3.23 -9.62
C GLY A 123 -1.21 -4.56 -9.14
N MET A 124 -2.14 -5.08 -9.92
CA MET A 124 -2.63 -6.45 -9.84
C MET A 124 -2.40 -7.08 -11.20
N GLU A 125 -1.81 -8.27 -11.19
CA GLU A 125 -1.55 -9.08 -12.36
C GLU A 125 -2.27 -10.42 -12.19
N ILE A 126 -2.69 -11.00 -13.30
CA ILE A 126 -3.26 -12.34 -13.35
C ILE A 126 -2.44 -13.20 -14.32
N PRO A 127 -2.25 -14.49 -14.01
CA PRO A 127 -1.29 -15.33 -14.72
C PRO A 127 -1.71 -15.61 -16.17
N ASP A 128 -3.02 -15.76 -16.38
CA ASP A 128 -3.59 -16.21 -17.66
C ASP A 128 -4.28 -15.07 -18.42
N PRO A 129 -4.11 -14.98 -19.75
CA PRO A 129 -4.85 -14.05 -20.60
C PRO A 129 -6.35 -14.11 -20.40
N VAL A 130 -6.99 -12.95 -20.19
CA VAL A 130 -8.44 -12.91 -20.03
C VAL A 130 -9.11 -12.97 -21.40
N GLN A 131 -9.75 -14.09 -21.69
CA GLN A 131 -10.54 -14.26 -22.91
C GLN A 131 -11.89 -13.54 -22.77
N PHE A 132 -11.93 -12.29 -23.23
CA PHE A 132 -13.17 -11.53 -23.32
C PHE A 132 -13.85 -11.71 -24.69
N GLY A 133 -15.15 -12.01 -24.66
CA GLY A 133 -16.01 -11.79 -25.84
C GLY A 133 -16.04 -10.30 -26.22
N MET A 134 -16.33 -9.99 -27.49
CA MET A 134 -16.25 -8.63 -28.04
C MET A 134 -16.96 -7.56 -27.19
N VAL A 135 -18.16 -7.87 -26.67
CA VAL A 135 -18.96 -6.96 -25.84
C VAL A 135 -18.27 -6.67 -24.50
N VAL A 136 -17.78 -7.70 -23.82
CA VAL A 136 -17.10 -7.55 -22.52
C VAL A 136 -15.79 -6.79 -22.69
N LYS A 137 -15.07 -7.05 -23.79
CA LYS A 137 -13.84 -6.32 -24.13
C LYS A 137 -14.10 -4.83 -24.36
N ALA A 138 -15.19 -4.48 -25.04
CA ALA A 138 -15.59 -3.09 -25.24
C ALA A 138 -15.95 -2.40 -23.91
N LEU A 139 -16.70 -3.07 -23.03
CA LEU A 139 -17.04 -2.56 -21.71
C LEU A 139 -15.79 -2.39 -20.83
N ALA A 140 -14.89 -3.37 -20.83
CA ALA A 140 -13.64 -3.29 -20.08
C ALA A 140 -12.78 -2.11 -20.55
N LYS A 141 -12.67 -1.89 -21.87
CA LYS A 141 -11.99 -0.71 -22.43
C LYS A 141 -12.63 0.60 -21.97
N LEU A 142 -13.96 0.66 -21.89
CA LEU A 142 -14.66 1.85 -21.37
C LEU A 142 -14.33 2.09 -19.90
N CYS A 143 -14.39 1.06 -19.06
CA CYS A 143 -14.01 1.15 -17.64
C CYS A 143 -12.58 1.66 -17.47
N VAL A 144 -11.64 1.09 -18.23
CA VAL A 144 -10.24 1.51 -18.17
C VAL A 144 -10.04 2.95 -18.67
N THR A 145 -10.77 3.37 -19.70
CA THR A 145 -10.74 4.76 -20.16
C THR A 145 -11.16 5.73 -19.05
N VAL A 146 -12.19 5.38 -18.27
CA VAL A 146 -12.63 6.17 -17.11
C VAL A 146 -11.56 6.18 -16.01
N ILE A 147 -10.93 5.03 -15.76
CA ILE A 147 -9.84 4.90 -14.79
C ILE A 147 -8.65 5.79 -15.18
N ASN A 148 -8.18 5.72 -16.43
CA ASN A 148 -7.04 6.50 -16.91
C ASN A 148 -7.28 8.02 -16.87
N ARG A 149 -8.54 8.45 -17.02
CA ARG A 149 -8.93 9.87 -16.83
C ARG A 149 -8.84 10.31 -15.37
N THR A 150 -9.02 9.39 -14.43
CA THR A 150 -9.03 9.68 -12.99
C THR A 150 -7.63 9.55 -12.39
N ILE A 151 -6.84 8.60 -12.88
CA ILE A 151 -5.50 8.28 -12.40
C ILE A 151 -4.54 8.34 -13.59
N SER A 152 -4.01 9.54 -13.87
CA SER A 152 -2.98 9.71 -14.89
C SER A 152 -1.74 8.88 -14.55
N GLY A 153 -1.19 8.21 -15.57
CA GLY A 153 -0.08 7.26 -15.43
C GLY A 153 -0.52 5.82 -15.12
N ALA A 154 -1.82 5.55 -15.02
CA ALA A 154 -2.30 4.16 -14.95
C ALA A 154 -1.96 3.41 -16.25
N HIS A 155 -1.45 2.18 -16.08
CA HIS A 155 -1.12 1.26 -17.17
C HIS A 155 -1.97 0.00 -17.03
N TYR A 156 -2.30 -0.62 -18.16
CA TYR A 156 -3.08 -1.85 -18.15
C TYR A 156 -2.80 -2.67 -19.39
N SER A 157 -2.99 -3.98 -19.25
CA SER A 157 -2.94 -4.92 -20.35
C SER A 157 -4.04 -5.96 -20.21
N PHE A 158 -4.57 -6.43 -21.33
CA PHE A 158 -5.47 -7.59 -21.35
C PHE A 158 -4.72 -8.91 -21.54
N GLY A 159 -3.38 -8.86 -21.60
CA GLY A 159 -2.53 -9.98 -21.97
C GLY A 159 -2.14 -9.93 -23.44
N THR A 160 -0.84 -10.00 -23.69
CA THR A 160 -0.21 -10.23 -25.00
C THR A 160 0.84 -11.34 -24.85
N GLU A 161 1.58 -11.66 -25.91
CA GLU A 161 2.71 -12.59 -25.82
C GLU A 161 3.86 -12.04 -24.96
N GLN A 162 3.97 -10.72 -24.83
CA GLN A 162 5.07 -10.01 -24.15
C GLN A 162 4.68 -9.48 -22.77
N GLU A 163 3.39 -9.41 -22.45
CA GLU A 163 2.89 -8.72 -21.27
C GLU A 163 1.68 -9.45 -20.68
N GLN A 164 1.73 -9.78 -19.38
CA GLN A 164 0.62 -10.41 -18.69
C GLN A 164 -0.55 -9.44 -18.49
N PRO A 165 -1.80 -9.93 -18.40
CA PRO A 165 -2.92 -9.07 -18.09
C PRO A 165 -2.76 -8.48 -16.69
N HIS A 166 -2.87 -7.16 -16.62
CA HIS A 166 -2.71 -6.45 -15.37
C HIS A 166 -3.38 -5.08 -15.42
N ILE A 167 -3.49 -4.47 -14.24
CA ILE A 167 -3.73 -3.05 -14.08
C ILE A 167 -2.75 -2.51 -13.03
N ALA A 168 -2.03 -1.45 -13.37
CA ALA A 168 -0.99 -0.86 -12.56
C ALA A 168 -1.19 0.65 -12.45
N PHE A 169 -0.89 1.19 -11.28
CA PHE A 169 -1.06 2.59 -10.97
C PHE A 169 0.20 3.16 -10.31
N PRO A 170 0.59 4.41 -10.59
CA PRO A 170 1.68 5.04 -9.88
C PRO A 170 1.34 5.08 -8.38
N ALA A 171 2.23 4.55 -7.55
CA ALA A 171 2.01 4.40 -6.11
C ALA A 171 1.73 5.76 -5.45
N GLY A 172 2.43 6.81 -5.89
CA GLY A 172 2.21 8.20 -5.50
C GLY A 172 0.80 8.74 -5.78
N ARG A 173 -0.01 8.05 -6.59
CA ARG A 173 -1.42 8.39 -6.83
C ARG A 173 -2.40 7.39 -6.23
N ALA A 174 -2.07 6.10 -6.27
CA ALA A 174 -2.98 5.02 -5.89
C ALA A 174 -2.99 4.69 -4.39
N LEU A 175 -1.84 4.76 -3.72
CA LEU A 175 -1.77 4.42 -2.29
C LEU A 175 -2.46 5.50 -1.44
N ASP A 176 -3.13 5.12 -0.35
CA ASP A 176 -3.73 6.11 0.56
C ASP A 176 -2.65 6.92 1.30
N ARG A 177 -1.58 6.25 1.72
CA ARG A 177 -0.46 6.83 2.48
C ARG A 177 0.85 6.19 2.07
N ILE A 178 1.93 6.98 2.07
CA ILE A 178 3.29 6.53 1.83
C ILE A 178 4.19 7.16 2.89
N VAL A 179 5.04 6.34 3.50
CA VAL A 179 6.10 6.81 4.41
C VAL A 179 7.42 6.31 3.84
N ILE A 180 8.34 7.26 3.58
CA ILE A 180 9.69 6.95 3.13
C ILE A 180 10.62 7.23 4.32
N THR A 181 11.39 6.22 4.74
CA THR A 181 12.39 6.34 5.80
C THR A 181 13.79 6.47 5.22
N ALA A 182 14.67 7.19 5.92
CA ALA A 182 16.07 7.24 5.54
C ALA A 182 16.75 5.89 5.87
N PRO A 183 17.87 5.55 5.21
CA PRO A 183 18.67 4.40 5.59
C PRO A 183 19.04 4.42 7.09
N GLY A 184 18.72 3.35 7.81
CA GLY A 184 18.97 3.21 9.24
C GLY A 184 17.86 3.76 10.16
N ASP A 185 16.87 4.49 9.62
CA ASP A 185 15.70 4.90 10.42
C ASP A 185 14.74 3.73 10.66
N THR A 186 14.11 3.71 11.82
CA THR A 186 13.06 2.74 12.13
C THR A 186 11.73 3.17 11.48
N PRO A 187 11.10 2.31 10.65
CA PRO A 187 9.79 2.62 10.08
C PRO A 187 8.69 2.61 11.15
N PRO A 188 7.56 3.31 10.92
CA PRO A 188 6.43 3.28 11.85
C PRO A 188 5.94 1.85 12.07
N PRO A 189 5.56 1.44 13.28
CA PRO A 189 5.05 0.10 13.51
C PRO A 189 3.81 -0.17 12.66
N MET A 190 3.68 -1.38 12.11
CA MET A 190 2.46 -1.81 11.42
C MET A 190 1.33 -2.04 12.43
N GLY A 191 0.09 -2.14 11.95
CA GLY A 191 -1.10 -2.32 12.79
C GLY A 191 -1.70 -1.02 13.33
N LEU A 192 -1.00 0.12 13.20
CA LEU A 192 -1.54 1.43 13.57
C LEU A 192 -2.89 1.72 12.89
N GLN A 193 -3.76 2.47 13.59
CA GLN A 193 -5.04 2.89 13.03
C GLN A 193 -4.90 3.82 11.81
N MET A 194 -3.80 4.56 11.78
CA MET A 194 -3.44 5.47 10.71
C MET A 194 -1.93 5.68 10.74
N PHE A 195 -1.26 5.53 9.60
CA PHE A 195 0.14 5.92 9.48
C PHE A 195 0.31 7.44 9.49
N PRO A 196 1.42 7.97 10.03
CA PRO A 196 1.73 9.39 9.93
C PRO A 196 1.84 9.80 8.46
N GLU A 197 1.28 10.96 8.11
CA GLU A 197 1.43 11.53 6.77
C GLU A 197 2.71 12.35 6.73
N THR A 198 3.72 11.89 6.00
CA THR A 198 4.99 12.62 5.84
C THR A 198 4.97 13.52 4.61
N LEU A 199 4.14 13.18 3.62
CA LEU A 199 3.92 13.92 2.38
C LEU A 199 2.41 13.99 2.12
N THR A 200 1.91 15.18 1.78
CA THR A 200 0.54 15.35 1.30
C THR A 200 0.32 14.58 -0.01
N LYS A 201 -0.95 14.26 -0.34
CA LYS A 201 -1.29 13.66 -1.64
C LYS A 201 -0.71 14.43 -2.84
N ALA A 202 -0.72 15.76 -2.79
CA ALA A 202 -0.17 16.58 -3.87
C ALA A 202 1.36 16.41 -4.01
N GLU A 203 2.08 16.38 -2.89
CA GLU A 203 3.54 16.22 -2.89
C GLU A 203 3.96 14.84 -3.40
N ARG A 204 3.30 13.77 -2.95
CA ARG A 204 3.59 12.42 -3.47
C ARG A 204 3.17 12.23 -4.93
N CYS A 205 2.09 12.89 -5.39
CA CYS A 205 1.73 12.90 -6.82
C CYS A 205 2.78 13.61 -7.67
N ALA A 206 3.45 14.64 -7.12
CA ALA A 206 4.50 15.38 -7.83
C ALA A 206 5.83 14.61 -7.94
N LEU A 207 6.02 13.56 -7.13
CA LEU A 207 7.16 12.65 -7.25
C LEU A 207 6.97 11.60 -8.35
N VAL A 208 5.75 11.45 -8.88
CA VAL A 208 5.48 10.54 -10.01
C VAL A 208 5.93 11.23 -11.28
N HIS A 209 7.00 10.71 -11.90
CA HIS A 209 7.29 11.04 -13.27
C HIS A 209 6.18 10.42 -14.13
N THR A 210 5.54 11.18 -15.01
CA THR A 210 4.54 10.60 -15.90
C THR A 210 5.24 9.59 -16.79
N TYR A 211 4.97 8.30 -16.58
CA TYR A 211 5.32 7.27 -17.56
C TYR A 211 4.65 7.62 -18.88
N VAL A 212 5.48 7.94 -19.86
CA VAL A 212 5.08 8.04 -21.26
C VAL A 212 5.55 6.73 -21.87
N PRO A 213 4.66 5.76 -22.15
CA PRO A 213 5.06 4.58 -22.90
C PRO A 213 5.63 5.05 -24.24
N GLU A 214 6.83 4.57 -24.60
CA GLU A 214 7.39 4.71 -25.94
C GLU A 214 6.54 3.98 -26.99
#